data_AF-A0A6A6T2J3-F1
#
_entry.id   AF-A0A6A6T2J3-F1
#
_cell.length_a   1.000
_cell.length_b   1.000
_cell.length_c   1.000
_cell.angle_alpha   90.00
_cell.angle_beta   90.00
_cell.angle_gamma   90.00
#
_symmetry.space_group_name_H-M   'P 1'
#
loop_
_entity.id
_entity.type
_entity.pdbx_description
1 polymer ?
#
loop_
_entity_poly.entity_id
_entity_poly.type
_entity_poly.pdbx_seq_one_letter_code
_entity_poly.pdbx_strand_id
1 'polypeptide(L)'
;MNSRVALTLTLFVALTALASAHEDHDTTSPNTQINERPATVAQESHGPPPNVVRMYTAHAILACLAWAAIFPIGGIMIRMLSFPGLLWVHASLQIFGYCLYVAAVGLGIELSINPKFPRLGNKHVVIGLIISILFAMQSCTGYMHHLMFKRVMSRSTWSHIHLWTGRLCVTLGMINAGFGFQITHKGVNTWQVKTYTAFAVIVWVVYVVAIVVGEMRKRKAIAARKPETASSIGGSLDNGAARNSMIAKANPDIPAHMMEKEVSA
;
A
#
# COMPACT_ATOMS: atom_id res chain seq x y z
N MET A 1 9.87 19.11 8.07
CA MET A 1 8.68 19.41 7.25
C MET A 1 7.47 19.36 8.18
N ASN A 2 6.85 20.51 8.45
CA ASN A 2 5.99 20.71 9.61
C ASN A 2 4.72 19.85 9.51
N SER A 3 4.43 19.09 10.58
CA SER A 3 3.33 18.12 10.69
C SER A 3 1.95 18.69 10.36
N ARG A 4 1.81 20.02 10.45
CA ARG A 4 0.61 20.76 10.05
C ARG A 4 0.36 20.72 8.55
N VAL A 5 1.38 20.86 7.71
CA VAL A 5 1.20 20.95 6.25
C VAL A 5 0.70 19.62 5.66
N ALA A 6 1.22 18.48 6.14
CA ALA A 6 0.82 17.16 5.68
C ALA A 6 -0.60 16.77 6.14
N LEU A 7 -0.98 17.12 7.37
CA LEU A 7 -2.34 16.88 7.88
C LEU A 7 -3.38 17.72 7.14
N THR A 8 -3.04 18.98 6.86
CA THR A 8 -3.93 19.92 6.15
C THR A 8 -4.14 19.47 4.71
N LEU A 9 -3.11 18.98 4.03
CA LEU A 9 -3.23 18.47 2.66
C LEU A 9 -4.09 17.20 2.58
N THR A 10 -3.99 16.31 3.58
CA THR A 10 -4.74 15.05 3.61
C THR A 10 -6.22 15.28 3.94
N LEU A 11 -6.52 16.18 4.88
CA LEU A 11 -7.90 16.58 5.19
C LEU A 11 -8.55 17.35 4.03
N PHE A 12 -7.80 18.22 3.35
CA PHE A 12 -8.35 19.03 2.25
C PHE A 12 -8.77 18.15 1.05
N VAL A 13 -7.99 17.12 0.73
CA VAL A 13 -8.31 16.15 -0.33
C VAL A 13 -9.49 15.24 0.04
N ALA A 14 -9.59 14.81 1.30
CA ALA A 14 -10.73 14.03 1.77
C ALA A 14 -12.03 14.85 1.82
N LEU A 15 -11.94 16.15 2.16
CA LEU A 15 -13.08 17.04 2.27
C LEU A 15 -13.61 17.50 0.90
N THR A 16 -12.74 17.69 -0.09
CA THR A 16 -13.16 17.97 -1.49
C THR A 16 -13.85 16.77 -2.13
N ALA A 17 -13.42 15.54 -1.82
CA ALA A 17 -14.08 14.32 -2.27
C ALA A 17 -15.48 14.14 -1.66
N LEU A 18 -15.71 14.61 -0.44
CA LEU A 18 -17.00 14.51 0.25
C LEU A 18 -17.97 15.64 -0.13
N ALA A 19 -17.47 16.86 -0.38
CA ALA A 19 -18.27 18.00 -0.83
C ALA A 19 -18.87 17.79 -2.24
N SER A 20 -18.21 17.00 -3.08
CA SER A 20 -18.71 16.66 -4.43
C SER A 20 -19.84 15.62 -4.43
N ALA A 21 -20.20 15.07 -3.26
CA ALA A 21 -21.22 14.03 -3.10
C ALA A 21 -22.55 14.55 -2.53
N HIS A 22 -22.68 15.86 -2.27
CA HIS A 22 -23.85 16.47 -1.65
C HIS A 22 -24.39 17.64 -2.48
N GLU A 23 -24.81 17.36 -3.72
CA GLU A 23 -25.78 18.19 -4.42
C GLU A 23 -27.04 17.35 -4.65
N ASP A 24 -28.04 17.60 -3.81
CA ASP A 24 -29.40 17.07 -3.94
C ASP A 24 -30.10 17.77 -5.11
N HIS A 25 -30.60 16.98 -6.05
CA HIS A 25 -31.36 17.46 -7.20
C HIS A 25 -32.86 17.41 -6.88
N ASP A 26 -33.41 18.57 -6.55
CA ASP A 26 -34.85 18.80 -6.36
C ASP A 26 -35.62 18.56 -7.68
N THR A 27 -36.74 17.87 -7.60
CA THR A 27 -37.56 17.46 -8.73
C THR A 27 -38.70 18.44 -8.94
N THR A 28 -38.72 19.15 -10.07
CA THR A 28 -39.95 19.77 -10.58
C THR A 28 -40.08 19.50 -12.07
N SER A 29 -41.13 18.76 -12.43
CA SER A 29 -41.59 18.54 -13.81
C SER A 29 -42.69 19.56 -14.13
N PRO A 30 -42.80 20.03 -15.39
CA PRO A 30 -44.06 19.73 -16.09
C PRO A 30 -43.95 19.49 -17.61
N ASN A 31 -44.67 18.44 -18.03
CA ASN A 31 -45.66 18.35 -19.11
C ASN A 31 -45.26 18.47 -20.61
N THR A 32 -45.42 17.34 -21.30
CA THR A 32 -46.06 17.08 -22.61
C THR A 32 -45.96 18.10 -23.75
N GLN A 33 -45.27 17.68 -24.82
CA GLN A 33 -45.71 17.88 -26.21
C GLN A 33 -45.39 16.61 -27.02
N ILE A 34 -46.45 15.92 -27.43
CA ILE A 34 -46.47 14.95 -28.52
C ILE A 34 -46.26 15.73 -29.83
N ASN A 35 -45.21 15.42 -30.58
CA ASN A 35 -45.16 15.78 -31.99
C ASN A 35 -44.41 14.77 -32.85
N GLU A 36 -44.87 14.68 -34.09
CA GLU A 36 -44.84 13.59 -35.05
C GLU A 36 -43.45 13.17 -35.55
N ARG A 37 -43.33 11.90 -35.95
CA ARG A 37 -42.19 11.37 -36.73
C ARG A 37 -42.19 12.01 -38.12
N PRO A 38 -41.00 12.42 -38.61
CA PRO A 38 -40.63 12.09 -39.97
C PRO A 38 -39.21 11.52 -40.07
N ALA A 39 -39.10 10.55 -40.98
CA ALA A 39 -37.90 10.09 -41.70
C ALA A 39 -36.67 9.64 -40.88
N THR A 40 -36.18 8.45 -41.24
CA THR A 40 -34.89 7.88 -40.86
C THR A 40 -33.74 8.83 -41.17
N VAL A 41 -33.41 9.71 -40.22
CA VAL A 41 -32.08 10.32 -40.13
C VAL A 41 -31.15 9.20 -39.71
N ALA A 42 -30.21 8.83 -40.57
CA ALA A 42 -29.08 8.02 -40.17
C ALA A 42 -28.39 8.76 -39.03
N GLN A 43 -28.64 8.32 -37.80
CA GLN A 43 -28.00 8.86 -36.62
C GLN A 43 -26.53 8.45 -36.73
N GLU A 44 -25.69 9.34 -37.27
CA GLU A 44 -24.24 9.20 -37.13
C GLU A 44 -23.98 9.04 -35.65
N SER A 45 -23.59 7.83 -35.23
CA SER A 45 -23.26 7.56 -33.84
C SER A 45 -21.93 8.26 -33.56
N HIS A 46 -21.97 9.56 -33.35
CA HIS A 46 -20.83 10.31 -32.86
C HIS A 46 -20.43 9.67 -31.53
N GLY A 47 -19.23 9.08 -31.52
CA GLY A 47 -18.67 8.45 -30.34
C GLY A 47 -18.56 9.42 -29.16
N PRO A 48 -18.05 8.95 -27.99
CA PRO A 48 -17.86 9.82 -26.84
C PRO A 48 -17.10 11.09 -27.23
N PRO A 49 -17.47 12.26 -26.69
CA PRO A 49 -16.83 13.51 -27.07
C PRO A 49 -15.33 13.46 -26.72
N PRO A 50 -14.46 14.19 -27.46
CA PRO A 50 -13.01 14.07 -27.32
C PRO A 50 -12.49 14.29 -25.90
N ASN A 51 -13.14 15.14 -25.10
CA ASN A 51 -12.77 15.36 -23.70
C ASN A 51 -12.96 14.10 -22.85
N VAL A 52 -14.05 13.35 -23.06
CA VAL A 52 -14.33 12.09 -22.35
C VAL A 52 -13.28 11.03 -22.68
N VAL A 53 -12.89 10.92 -23.95
CA VAL A 53 -11.80 10.00 -24.38
C VAL A 53 -10.47 10.36 -23.72
N ARG A 54 -10.15 11.66 -23.60
CA ARG A 54 -8.95 12.13 -22.89
C ARG A 54 -8.99 11.79 -21.41
N MET A 55 -10.14 11.94 -20.75
CA MET A 55 -10.32 11.58 -19.34
C MET A 55 -10.13 10.08 -19.11
N TYR A 56 -10.73 9.21 -19.94
CA TYR A 56 -10.51 7.75 -19.87
C TYR A 56 -9.02 7.42 -20.02
N THR A 57 -8.35 8.07 -20.97
CA THR A 57 -6.92 7.85 -21.23
C THR A 57 -6.07 8.31 -20.05
N ALA A 58 -6.34 9.50 -19.51
CA ALA A 58 -5.62 10.04 -18.36
C ALA A 58 -5.83 9.18 -17.11
N HIS A 59 -7.06 8.78 -16.80
CA HIS A 59 -7.38 7.84 -15.72
C HIS A 59 -6.57 6.55 -15.85
N ALA A 60 -6.60 5.92 -17.03
CA ALA A 60 -5.91 4.66 -17.28
C ALA A 60 -4.39 4.79 -17.11
N ILE A 61 -3.77 5.84 -17.67
CA ILE A 61 -2.33 6.07 -17.57
C ILE A 61 -1.92 6.30 -16.11
N LEU A 62 -2.61 7.20 -15.40
CA LEU A 62 -2.28 7.53 -14.02
C LEU A 62 -2.45 6.32 -13.09
N ALA A 63 -3.56 5.57 -13.23
CA ALA A 63 -3.80 4.37 -12.43
C ALA A 63 -2.78 3.26 -12.72
N CYS A 64 -2.45 3.01 -14.00
CA CYS A 64 -1.44 2.01 -14.36
C CYS A 64 -0.05 2.39 -13.88
N LEU A 65 0.36 3.65 -14.00
CA LEU A 65 1.65 4.13 -13.49
C LEU A 65 1.73 3.96 -11.97
N ALA A 66 0.69 4.33 -11.23
CA ALA A 66 0.67 4.17 -9.78
C ALA A 66 0.79 2.70 -9.36
N TRP A 67 -0.11 1.83 -9.86
CA TRP A 67 -0.22 0.44 -9.41
C TRP A 67 0.80 -0.52 -10.01
N ALA A 68 1.14 -0.36 -11.30
CA ALA A 68 2.03 -1.29 -11.98
C ALA A 68 3.49 -0.85 -11.99
N ALA A 69 3.81 0.39 -11.59
CA ALA A 69 5.19 0.87 -11.53
C ALA A 69 5.55 1.46 -10.16
N ILE A 70 4.98 2.60 -9.78
CA ILE A 70 5.47 3.41 -8.66
C ILE A 70 5.38 2.68 -7.31
N PHE A 71 4.21 2.11 -6.96
CA PHE A 71 4.06 1.40 -5.68
C PHE A 71 4.91 0.13 -5.59
N PRO A 72 4.91 -0.77 -6.61
CA PRO A 72 5.81 -1.92 -6.62
C PRO A 72 7.28 -1.54 -6.49
N ILE A 73 7.76 -0.53 -7.24
CA ILE A 73 9.15 -0.07 -7.18
C ILE A 73 9.50 0.36 -5.76
N GLY A 74 8.67 1.21 -5.14
CA GLY A 74 8.92 1.63 -3.75
C GLY A 74 8.93 0.47 -2.77
N GLY A 75 8.10 -0.55 -2.98
CA GLY A 75 8.08 -1.77 -2.18
C GLY A 75 9.28 -2.70 -2.39
N ILE A 76 9.77 -2.83 -3.62
CA ILE A 76 10.99 -3.60 -3.94
C ILE A 76 12.22 -2.90 -3.34
N MET A 77 12.33 -1.59 -3.55
CA MET A 77 13.46 -0.77 -3.16
C MET A 77 13.74 -0.86 -1.65
N ILE A 78 12.71 -0.72 -0.80
CA ILE A 78 12.86 -0.80 0.67
C ILE A 78 13.26 -2.20 1.18
N ARG A 79 13.16 -3.23 0.33
CA ARG A 79 13.52 -4.62 0.67
C ARG A 79 14.88 -5.05 0.12
N MET A 80 15.27 -4.48 -1.02
CA MET A 80 16.45 -4.93 -1.75
C MET A 80 17.66 -4.03 -1.53
N LEU A 81 17.46 -2.75 -1.26
CA LEU A 81 18.54 -1.77 -1.07
C LEU A 81 18.79 -1.51 0.42
N SER A 82 19.98 -0.98 0.72
CA SER A 82 20.36 -0.56 2.09
C SER A 82 21.32 0.62 2.02
N PHE A 83 20.84 1.83 2.27
CA PHE A 83 21.65 3.05 2.34
C PHE A 83 20.98 4.12 3.23
N PRO A 84 21.75 5.11 3.76
CA PRO A 84 21.19 6.20 4.55
C PRO A 84 20.16 7.01 3.75
N GLY A 85 18.94 7.16 4.27
CA GLY A 85 17.88 7.92 3.60
C GLY A 85 16.95 7.10 2.68
N LEU A 86 17.19 5.79 2.51
CA LEU A 86 16.31 4.89 1.74
C LEU A 86 14.83 4.98 2.15
N LEU A 87 14.56 5.16 3.43
CA LEU A 87 13.21 5.33 3.94
C LEU A 87 12.52 6.61 3.43
N TRP A 88 13.26 7.71 3.30
CA TRP A 88 12.74 8.95 2.73
C TRP A 88 12.46 8.78 1.24
N VAL A 89 13.36 8.10 0.51
CA VAL A 89 13.12 7.79 -0.91
C VAL A 89 11.86 6.92 -1.05
N HIS A 90 11.69 5.91 -0.19
CA HIS A 90 10.48 5.10 -0.16
C HIS A 90 9.24 5.95 0.09
N ALA A 91 9.24 6.75 1.16
CA ALA A 91 8.10 7.60 1.51
C ALA A 91 7.75 8.58 0.39
N SER A 92 8.74 9.27 -0.19
CA SER A 92 8.53 10.19 -1.31
C SER A 92 7.92 9.51 -2.52
N LEU A 93 8.40 8.31 -2.87
CA LEU A 93 7.86 7.55 -4.00
C LEU A 93 6.42 7.07 -3.73
N GLN A 94 6.11 6.65 -2.49
CA GLN A 94 4.74 6.28 -2.10
C GLN A 94 3.80 7.48 -2.12
N ILE A 95 4.23 8.65 -1.62
CA ILE A 95 3.42 9.88 -1.65
C ILE A 95 3.17 10.30 -3.10
N PHE A 96 4.19 10.27 -3.96
CA PHE A 96 4.04 10.60 -5.37
C PHE A 96 3.05 9.66 -6.06
N GLY A 97 3.19 8.35 -5.89
CA GLY A 97 2.25 7.37 -6.42
C GLY A 97 0.82 7.56 -5.90
N TYR A 98 0.68 7.95 -4.63
CA TYR A 98 -0.62 8.23 -4.04
C TYR A 98 -1.30 9.45 -4.67
N CYS A 99 -0.56 10.54 -4.91
CA CYS A 99 -1.09 11.71 -5.62
C CYS A 99 -1.58 11.34 -7.03
N LEU A 100 -0.81 10.55 -7.78
CA LEU A 100 -1.23 10.05 -9.11
C LEU A 100 -2.51 9.22 -9.01
N TYR A 101 -2.60 8.33 -8.02
CA TYR A 101 -3.75 7.47 -7.86
C TYR A 101 -5.01 8.24 -7.43
N VAL A 102 -4.89 9.23 -6.54
CA VAL A 102 -6.00 10.12 -6.16
C VAL A 102 -6.53 10.87 -7.38
N ALA A 103 -5.64 11.42 -8.22
CA ALA A 103 -6.05 12.05 -9.47
C ALA A 103 -6.76 11.07 -10.41
N ALA A 104 -6.25 9.83 -10.52
CA ALA A 104 -6.91 8.78 -11.30
C ALA A 104 -8.31 8.45 -10.76
N VAL A 105 -8.48 8.30 -9.44
CA VAL A 105 -9.77 8.02 -8.81
C VAL A 105 -10.76 9.16 -9.05
N GLY A 106 -10.33 10.42 -8.92
CA GLY A 106 -11.17 11.59 -9.22
C GLY A 106 -11.73 11.55 -10.64
N LEU A 107 -10.86 11.33 -11.63
CA LEU A 107 -11.28 11.15 -13.03
C LEU A 107 -12.22 9.95 -13.21
N GLY A 108 -11.96 8.85 -12.49
CA GLY A 108 -12.79 7.64 -12.55
C GLY A 108 -14.19 7.85 -11.98
N ILE A 109 -14.31 8.63 -10.90
CA ILE A 109 -15.60 9.01 -10.30
C ILE A 109 -16.37 9.89 -11.28
N GLU A 110 -15.74 10.94 -11.83
CA GLU A 110 -16.36 11.85 -12.79
C GLU A 110 -16.90 11.10 -14.02
N LEU A 111 -16.14 10.12 -14.52
CA LEU A 111 -16.58 9.24 -15.61
C LEU A 111 -17.73 8.31 -15.21
N SER A 112 -17.80 7.89 -13.94
CA SER A 112 -18.76 6.90 -13.46
C SER A 112 -20.12 7.48 -13.08
N ILE A 113 -20.16 8.74 -12.65
CA ILE A 113 -21.39 9.50 -12.35
C ILE A 113 -22.01 10.13 -13.61
N ASN A 114 -21.32 10.09 -14.74
CA ASN A 114 -21.81 10.67 -15.99
C ASN A 114 -23.16 10.01 -16.39
N PRO A 115 -24.25 10.77 -16.52
CA PRO A 115 -25.58 10.21 -16.77
C PRO A 115 -25.70 9.53 -18.14
N LYS A 116 -24.81 9.85 -19.09
CA LYS A 116 -24.77 9.19 -20.40
C LYS A 116 -24.19 7.77 -20.30
N PHE A 117 -23.33 7.51 -19.32
CA PHE A 117 -22.63 6.24 -19.14
C PHE A 117 -22.43 5.92 -17.65
N PRO A 118 -23.52 5.70 -16.88
CA PRO A 118 -23.40 5.41 -15.46
C PRO A 118 -22.70 4.07 -15.24
N ARG A 119 -21.67 4.05 -14.39
CA ARG A 119 -20.82 2.86 -14.16
C ARG A 119 -20.56 2.53 -12.69
N LEU A 120 -21.32 3.14 -11.76
CA LEU A 120 -21.13 2.93 -10.32
C LEU A 120 -21.24 1.45 -9.88
N GLY A 121 -22.09 0.65 -10.55
CA GLY A 121 -22.21 -0.79 -10.29
C GLY A 121 -21.14 -1.67 -10.97
N ASN A 122 -20.22 -1.09 -11.75
CA ASN A 122 -19.21 -1.88 -12.44
C ASN A 122 -18.15 -2.39 -11.46
N LYS A 123 -17.77 -3.67 -11.59
CA LYS A 123 -16.74 -4.30 -10.74
C LYS A 123 -15.43 -3.52 -10.67
N HIS A 124 -14.95 -2.92 -11.76
CA HIS A 124 -13.73 -2.11 -11.77
C HIS A 124 -13.84 -0.87 -10.89
N VAL A 125 -15.02 -0.21 -10.93
CA VAL A 125 -15.31 0.99 -10.16
C VAL A 125 -15.45 0.63 -8.69
N VAL A 126 -16.27 -0.38 -8.35
CA VAL A 126 -16.48 -0.82 -6.97
C VAL A 126 -15.18 -1.29 -6.33
N ILE A 127 -14.42 -2.17 -7.01
CA ILE A 127 -13.12 -2.65 -6.51
C ILE A 127 -12.13 -1.50 -6.40
N GLY A 128 -12.08 -0.59 -7.38
CA GLY A 128 -11.21 0.59 -7.35
C GLY A 128 -11.48 1.50 -6.15
N LEU A 129 -12.75 1.75 -5.82
CA LEU A 129 -13.14 2.55 -4.65
C LEU A 129 -12.76 1.85 -3.34
N ILE A 130 -12.99 0.54 -3.23
CA ILE A 130 -12.57 -0.24 -2.06
C ILE A 130 -11.05 -0.17 -1.88
N ILE A 131 -10.29 -0.38 -2.95
CA ILE A 131 -8.82 -0.25 -2.92
C ILE A 131 -8.42 1.16 -2.50
N SER A 132 -9.12 2.19 -2.98
CA SER A 132 -8.84 3.59 -2.61
C SER A 132 -8.99 3.83 -1.11
N ILE A 133 -10.06 3.32 -0.50
CA ILE A 133 -10.29 3.43 0.95
C ILE A 133 -9.22 2.66 1.72
N LEU A 134 -8.94 1.41 1.34
CA LEU A 134 -7.90 0.59 1.97
C LEU A 134 -6.52 1.23 1.86
N PHE A 135 -6.21 1.86 0.73
CA PHE A 135 -4.93 2.52 0.52
C PHE A 135 -4.82 3.87 1.24
N ALA A 136 -5.92 4.59 1.44
CA ALA A 136 -5.94 5.73 2.35
C ALA A 136 -5.60 5.29 3.80
N MET A 137 -6.19 4.18 4.26
CA MET A 137 -5.84 3.57 5.55
C MET A 137 -4.36 3.13 5.60
N GLN A 138 -3.82 2.59 4.51
CA GLN A 138 -2.41 2.23 4.36
C GLN A 138 -1.47 3.44 4.59
N SER A 139 -1.82 4.61 4.07
CA SER A 139 -1.05 5.85 4.24
C SER A 139 -1.04 6.32 5.70
N CYS A 140 -2.19 6.31 6.36
CA CYS A 140 -2.30 6.63 7.79
C CYS A 140 -1.48 5.66 8.66
N THR A 141 -1.60 4.36 8.38
CA THR A 141 -0.85 3.32 9.12
C THR A 141 0.65 3.36 8.84
N GLY A 142 1.08 3.74 7.64
CA GLY A 142 2.50 3.94 7.32
C GLY A 142 3.14 5.06 8.13
N TYR A 143 2.42 6.17 8.30
CA TYR A 143 2.84 7.28 9.16
C TYR A 143 2.92 6.85 10.63
N MET A 144 1.87 6.20 11.15
CA MET A 144 1.85 5.68 12.53
C MET A 144 2.93 4.64 12.78
N HIS A 145 3.14 3.70 11.85
CA HIS A 145 4.19 2.69 11.92
C HIS A 145 5.57 3.35 12.02
N HIS A 146 5.83 4.39 11.23
CA HIS A 146 7.10 5.10 11.29
C HIS A 146 7.32 5.82 12.64
N LEU A 147 6.27 6.47 13.17
CA LEU A 147 6.34 7.13 14.48
C LEU A 147 6.55 6.13 15.63
N MET A 148 5.89 4.97 15.58
CA MET A 148 5.97 3.96 16.65
C MET A 148 7.22 3.09 16.56
N PHE A 149 7.73 2.81 15.35
CA PHE A 149 8.97 2.04 15.17
C PHE A 149 10.17 2.75 15.81
N LYS A 150 10.20 4.09 15.79
CA LYS A 150 11.19 4.89 16.53
C LYS A 150 11.09 4.76 18.06
N ARG A 151 9.95 4.36 18.61
CA ARG A 151 9.72 4.27 20.06
C ARG A 151 9.90 2.86 20.61
N VAL A 152 9.50 1.83 19.87
CA VAL A 152 9.40 0.45 20.39
C VAL A 152 10.48 -0.47 19.81
N MET A 153 11.16 -0.08 18.72
CA MET A 153 12.22 -0.88 18.06
C MET A 153 11.82 -2.34 17.75
N SER A 154 10.51 -2.63 17.67
CA SER A 154 9.94 -3.95 17.45
C SER A 154 8.76 -3.88 16.47
N ARG A 155 8.40 -5.02 15.84
CA ARG A 155 7.21 -5.11 14.97
C ARG A 155 5.95 -4.99 15.84
N SER A 156 5.37 -3.80 15.88
CA SER A 156 4.00 -3.58 16.39
C SER A 156 2.96 -4.20 15.44
N THR A 157 1.76 -4.51 15.93
CA THR A 157 0.58 -4.91 15.13
C THR A 157 0.35 -3.99 13.91
N TRP A 158 0.61 -2.69 14.05
CA TRP A 158 0.55 -1.70 12.97
C TRP A 158 1.50 -2.01 11.80
N SER A 159 2.66 -2.58 12.08
CA SER A 159 3.63 -3.00 11.07
C SER A 159 3.07 -4.16 10.22
N HIS A 160 2.37 -5.10 10.86
CA HIS A 160 1.78 -6.25 10.17
C HIS A 160 0.62 -5.82 9.27
N ILE A 161 -0.26 -4.96 9.79
CA ILE A 161 -1.36 -4.38 9.02
C ILE A 161 -0.80 -3.62 7.81
N HIS A 162 0.15 -2.72 8.02
CA HIS A 162 0.77 -1.95 6.93
C HIS A 162 1.44 -2.86 5.87
N LEU A 163 2.13 -3.92 6.28
CA LEU A 163 2.79 -4.83 5.34
C LEU A 163 1.79 -5.64 4.51
N TRP A 164 0.73 -6.17 5.13
CA TRP A 164 -0.26 -7.00 4.45
C TRP A 164 -1.22 -6.18 3.59
N THR A 165 -1.75 -5.08 4.12
CA THR A 165 -2.61 -4.16 3.35
C THR A 165 -1.88 -3.64 2.11
N GLY A 166 -0.61 -3.24 2.22
CA GLY A 166 0.19 -2.82 1.07
C GLY A 166 0.32 -3.92 -0.01
N ARG A 167 0.57 -5.18 0.38
CA ARG A 167 0.69 -6.31 -0.56
C ARG A 167 -0.63 -6.60 -1.28
N LEU A 168 -1.73 -6.59 -0.53
CA LEU A 168 -3.07 -6.82 -1.06
C LEU A 168 -3.46 -5.70 -2.03
N CYS A 169 -3.28 -4.43 -1.64
CA CYS A 169 -3.61 -3.29 -2.48
C CYS A 169 -2.80 -3.29 -3.79
N VAL A 170 -1.48 -3.55 -3.75
CA VAL A 170 -0.67 -3.60 -4.97
C VAL A 170 -1.19 -4.67 -5.95
N THR A 171 -1.44 -5.88 -5.44
CA THR A 171 -1.92 -6.99 -6.27
C THR A 171 -3.32 -6.71 -6.83
N LEU A 172 -4.25 -6.27 -5.97
CA LEU A 172 -5.62 -5.96 -6.37
C LEU A 172 -5.68 -4.77 -7.33
N GLY A 173 -4.82 -3.76 -7.17
CA GLY A 173 -4.75 -2.61 -8.07
C GLY A 173 -4.33 -3.00 -9.49
N MET A 174 -3.34 -3.90 -9.63
CA MET A 174 -2.93 -4.42 -10.92
C MET A 174 -4.02 -5.28 -11.58
N ILE A 175 -4.72 -6.11 -10.80
CA ILE A 175 -5.88 -6.88 -11.31
C ILE A 175 -7.02 -5.93 -11.72
N ASN A 176 -7.27 -4.89 -10.92
CA ASN A 176 -8.35 -3.94 -11.17
C ASN A 176 -8.17 -3.17 -12.48
N ALA A 177 -6.94 -2.81 -12.84
CA ALA A 177 -6.64 -2.22 -14.14
C ALA A 177 -7.00 -3.15 -15.31
N GLY A 178 -6.83 -4.47 -15.13
CA GLY A 178 -7.34 -5.49 -16.06
C GLY A 178 -8.85 -5.39 -16.30
N PHE A 179 -9.64 -5.18 -15.24
CA PHE A 179 -11.08 -4.93 -15.37
C PHE A 179 -11.40 -3.59 -16.05
N GLY A 180 -10.54 -2.58 -15.91
CA GLY A 180 -10.67 -1.30 -16.61
C GLY A 180 -10.60 -1.45 -18.14
N PHE A 181 -9.73 -2.34 -18.65
CA PHE A 181 -9.66 -2.61 -20.09
C PHE A 181 -10.95 -3.24 -20.64
N GLN A 182 -11.65 -4.05 -19.83
CA GLN A 182 -12.92 -4.67 -20.21
C GLN A 182 -14.03 -3.62 -20.40
N ILE A 183 -14.02 -2.52 -19.64
CA ILE A 183 -14.96 -1.40 -19.80
C ILE A 183 -14.81 -0.74 -21.17
N THR A 184 -13.58 -0.64 -21.68
CA THR A 184 -13.30 -0.01 -22.98
C THR A 184 -13.51 -0.93 -24.17
N HIS A 185 -14.10 -2.12 -23.97
CA HIS A 185 -14.27 -3.18 -24.97
C HIS A 185 -12.97 -3.53 -25.71
N LYS A 186 -11.82 -3.28 -25.09
CA LYS A 186 -10.52 -3.67 -25.64
C LYS A 186 -10.38 -5.18 -25.50
N GLY A 187 -10.36 -5.87 -26.63
CA GLY A 187 -10.06 -7.30 -26.66
C GLY A 187 -8.65 -7.58 -26.13
N VAL A 188 -8.46 -8.79 -25.62
CA VAL A 188 -7.15 -9.29 -25.15
C VAL A 188 -6.06 -9.23 -26.23
N ASN A 189 -6.45 -9.16 -27.49
CA ASN A 189 -5.55 -9.08 -28.64
C ASN A 189 -5.05 -7.66 -28.95
N THR A 190 -5.61 -6.63 -28.31
CA THR A 190 -5.17 -5.24 -28.49
C THR A 190 -3.78 -5.02 -27.91
N TRP A 191 -2.96 -4.19 -28.58
CA TRP A 191 -1.58 -3.96 -28.15
C TRP A 191 -1.50 -3.39 -26.74
N GLN A 192 -2.45 -2.54 -26.33
CA GLN A 192 -2.48 -1.93 -25.00
C GLN A 192 -2.70 -2.96 -23.89
N VAL A 193 -3.60 -3.93 -24.10
CA VAL A 193 -3.85 -4.98 -23.12
C VAL A 193 -2.64 -5.91 -23.04
N LYS A 194 -2.07 -6.31 -24.18
CA LYS A 194 -0.87 -7.16 -24.22
C LYS A 194 0.32 -6.50 -23.52
N THR A 195 0.62 -5.24 -23.83
CA THR A 195 1.76 -4.54 -23.22
C THR A 195 1.56 -4.31 -21.74
N TYR A 196 0.36 -3.89 -21.33
CA TYR A 196 0.03 -3.75 -19.91
C TYR A 196 0.16 -5.07 -19.16
N THR A 197 -0.47 -6.15 -19.65
CA THR A 197 -0.46 -7.45 -18.97
C THR A 197 0.95 -8.02 -18.88
N ALA A 198 1.73 -7.96 -19.95
CA ALA A 198 3.12 -8.42 -19.94
C ALA A 198 3.96 -7.65 -18.90
N PHE A 199 3.88 -6.32 -18.92
CA PHE A 199 4.58 -5.47 -17.97
C PHE A 199 4.14 -5.73 -16.52
N ALA A 200 2.83 -5.78 -16.28
CA ALA A 200 2.25 -6.01 -14.96
C ALA A 200 2.67 -7.37 -14.38
N VAL A 201 2.65 -8.44 -15.18
CA VAL A 201 3.09 -9.77 -14.73
C VAL A 201 4.57 -9.77 -14.36
N ILE A 202 5.43 -9.18 -15.20
CA ILE A 202 6.88 -9.10 -14.90
C ILE A 202 7.11 -8.33 -13.60
N VAL A 203 6.53 -7.14 -13.45
CA VAL A 203 6.70 -6.33 -12.24
C VAL A 203 6.16 -7.05 -11.01
N TRP A 204 5.00 -7.71 -11.12
CA TRP A 204 4.42 -8.45 -10.01
C TRP A 204 5.30 -9.63 -9.58
N VAL A 205 5.86 -10.40 -10.52
CA VAL A 205 6.81 -11.48 -10.22
C VAL A 205 8.04 -10.93 -9.50
N VAL A 206 8.65 -9.86 -10.00
CA VAL A 206 9.81 -9.21 -9.36
C VAL A 206 9.45 -8.72 -7.95
N TYR A 207 8.27 -8.13 -7.78
CA TYR A 207 7.77 -7.66 -6.49
C TYR A 207 7.60 -8.81 -5.48
N VAL A 208 7.01 -9.93 -5.90
CA VAL A 208 6.85 -11.14 -5.07
C VAL A 208 8.19 -11.75 -4.70
N VAL A 209 9.11 -11.87 -5.66
CA VAL A 209 10.48 -12.34 -5.41
C VAL A 209 11.18 -11.46 -4.39
N ALA A 210 11.09 -10.13 -4.52
CA ALA A 210 11.66 -9.18 -3.56
C ALA A 210 11.05 -9.32 -2.16
N ILE A 211 9.74 -9.61 -2.05
CA ILE A 211 9.09 -9.91 -0.77
C ILE A 211 9.68 -11.17 -0.13
N VAL A 212 9.78 -12.26 -0.90
CA VAL A 212 10.28 -13.55 -0.41
C VAL A 212 11.74 -13.43 0.02
N VAL A 213 12.60 -12.89 -0.84
CA VAL A 213 14.02 -12.67 -0.55
C VAL A 213 14.20 -11.74 0.67
N GLY A 214 13.44 -10.65 0.75
CA GLY A 214 13.49 -9.72 1.87
C GLY A 214 13.13 -10.39 3.20
N GLU A 215 12.07 -11.20 3.24
CA GLU A 215 11.68 -11.91 4.47
C GLU A 215 12.67 -13.03 4.83
N MET A 216 13.23 -13.75 3.84
CA MET A 216 14.29 -14.74 4.06
C MET A 216 15.56 -14.11 4.66
N ARG A 217 16.03 -12.99 4.10
CA ARG A 217 17.19 -12.25 4.62
C ARG A 217 16.98 -11.82 6.07
N LYS A 218 15.78 -11.31 6.38
CA LYS A 218 15.42 -10.91 7.75
C LYS A 218 15.43 -12.09 8.72
N ARG A 219 14.85 -13.23 8.33
CA ARG A 219 14.84 -14.46 9.15
C ARG A 219 16.25 -14.95 9.44
N LYS A 220 17.13 -14.98 8.44
CA LYS A 220 18.54 -15.34 8.61
C LYS A 220 19.27 -14.39 9.57
N ALA A 221 19.05 -13.08 9.44
CA ALA A 221 19.65 -12.09 10.35
C ALA A 221 19.17 -12.23 11.81
N ILE A 222 17.91 -12.58 12.04
CA ILE A 222 17.38 -12.88 13.38
C ILE A 222 17.98 -14.18 13.93
N ALA A 223 18.04 -15.23 13.11
CA ALA A 223 18.62 -16.51 13.50
C ALA A 223 20.10 -16.38 13.88
N ALA A 224 20.87 -15.58 13.14
CA ALA A 224 22.29 -15.31 13.42
C ALA A 224 22.53 -14.55 14.74
N ARG A 225 21.55 -13.78 15.23
CA ARG A 225 21.64 -13.07 16.53
C ARG A 225 21.36 -13.96 17.74
N LYS A 226 20.58 -15.04 17.57
CA LYS A 226 20.18 -15.95 18.65
C LYS A 226 21.32 -16.81 19.26
N PRO A 227 22.33 -17.31 18.51
CA PRO A 227 23.39 -18.14 19.09
C PRO A 227 24.35 -17.38 20.01
N GLU A 228 24.63 -16.09 19.75
CA GLU A 228 25.51 -15.30 20.64
C GLU A 228 24.89 -15.05 22.01
N THR A 229 23.57 -14.81 22.09
CA THR A 229 22.91 -14.57 23.38
C THR A 229 22.78 -15.84 24.22
N ALA A 230 22.57 -17.00 23.60
CA ALA A 230 22.54 -18.27 24.31
C ALA A 230 23.94 -18.71 24.76
N SER A 231 24.96 -18.48 23.93
CA SER A 231 26.36 -18.78 24.26
C SER A 231 26.95 -17.82 25.29
N SER A 232 26.57 -16.54 25.30
CA SER A 232 27.06 -15.57 26.29
C SER A 232 26.44 -15.78 27.66
N ILE A 233 25.14 -16.12 27.72
CA ILE A 233 24.47 -16.49 28.97
C ILE A 233 25.01 -17.83 29.48
N GLY A 234 25.16 -18.83 28.61
CA GLY A 234 25.74 -20.13 28.98
C GLY A 234 27.18 -20.02 29.48
N GLY A 235 28.03 -19.26 28.78
CA GLY A 235 29.42 -19.05 29.18
C GLY A 235 29.57 -18.22 30.46
N SER A 236 28.67 -17.27 30.72
CA SER A 236 28.68 -16.50 31.97
C SER A 236 28.25 -17.33 33.18
N LEU A 237 27.32 -18.26 33.01
CA LEU A 237 26.88 -19.18 34.07
C LEU A 237 27.93 -20.26 34.36
N ASP A 238 28.57 -20.79 33.31
CA ASP A 238 29.64 -21.79 33.45
C ASP A 238 30.89 -21.17 34.13
N ASN A 239 31.29 -19.96 33.71
CA ASN A 239 32.38 -19.23 34.37
C ASN A 239 32.06 -18.87 35.82
N GLY A 240 30.80 -18.55 36.14
CA GLY A 240 30.36 -18.31 37.53
C GLY A 240 30.42 -19.56 38.40
N ALA A 241 29.96 -20.70 37.88
CA ALA A 241 30.02 -21.99 38.56
C ALA A 241 31.46 -22.47 38.76
N ALA A 242 32.32 -22.35 37.75
CA ALA A 242 33.74 -22.69 37.83
C ALA A 242 34.48 -21.80 38.84
N ARG A 243 34.19 -20.49 38.86
CA ARG A 243 34.75 -19.55 39.83
C ARG A 243 34.33 -19.87 41.26
N ASN A 244 33.06 -20.18 41.49
CA ASN A 244 32.56 -20.53 42.82
C ASN A 244 33.13 -21.88 43.31
N SER A 245 33.32 -22.84 42.40
CA SER A 245 34.00 -24.11 42.70
C SER A 245 35.47 -23.90 43.10
N MET A 246 36.20 -23.02 42.41
CA MET A 246 37.59 -22.69 42.77
C MET A 246 37.69 -21.98 44.13
N ILE A 247 36.77 -21.06 44.44
CA ILE A 247 36.71 -20.39 45.75
C ILE A 247 36.43 -21.40 46.87
N ALA A 248 35.47 -22.30 46.69
CA ALA A 248 35.16 -23.35 47.67
C ALA A 248 36.32 -24.32 47.90
N LYS A 249 37.11 -24.61 46.86
CA LYS A 249 38.28 -25.49 46.95
C LYS A 249 39.51 -24.80 47.55
N ALA A 250 39.61 -23.47 47.42
CA ALA A 250 40.69 -22.67 47.97
C ALA A 250 40.51 -22.32 49.46
N ASN A 251 39.29 -22.43 50.00
CA ASN A 251 39.02 -22.14 51.42
C ASN A 251 37.94 -23.08 52.00
N PRO A 252 38.33 -24.24 52.57
CA PRO A 252 37.38 -25.27 53.03
C PRO A 252 36.61 -24.92 54.31
N ASP A 253 36.95 -23.84 55.02
CA ASP A 253 36.38 -23.50 56.33
C ASP A 253 35.18 -22.52 56.28
N ILE A 254 34.68 -22.15 55.10
CA ILE A 254 33.53 -21.24 54.96
C ILE A 254 32.21 -22.04 54.98
N PRO A 255 31.34 -21.89 55.99
CA PRO A 255 30.08 -22.61 56.08
C PRO A 255 29.07 -22.13 55.03
N ALA A 256 28.36 -23.08 54.40
CA ALA A 256 27.49 -22.89 53.23
C ALA A 256 26.42 -21.77 53.36
N HIS A 257 25.99 -21.45 54.59
CA HIS A 257 24.97 -20.42 54.86
C HIS A 257 25.41 -18.96 54.55
N MET A 258 26.71 -18.72 54.30
CA MET A 258 27.23 -17.39 53.96
C MET A 258 27.29 -17.12 52.45
N MET A 259 27.09 -18.13 51.59
CA MET A 259 27.21 -17.98 50.13
C MET A 259 25.90 -17.54 49.42
N GLU A 260 24.75 -17.59 50.10
CA GLU A 260 23.45 -17.24 49.49
C GLU A 260 23.18 -15.72 49.45
N LYS A 261 23.95 -14.91 50.19
CA LYS A 261 23.74 -13.45 50.30
C LYS A 261 24.27 -12.60 49.15
N GLU A 262 25.10 -13.13 48.26
CA GLU A 262 25.71 -12.34 47.17
C GLU A 262 24.89 -12.31 45.87
N VAL A 263 23.76 -13.03 45.79
CA VAL A 263 22.97 -13.14 44.54
C VAL A 263 21.84 -12.08 44.45
N SER A 264 21.63 -11.26 45.49
CA SER A 264 20.50 -10.31 45.56
C SER A 264 20.87 -8.82 45.43
N ALA A 265 22.03 -8.46 44.86
CA ALA A 265 22.41 -7.06 44.60
C ALA A 265 22.59 -6.76 43.11
#